data_AF-A0A2E7ZSP9-F1
#
_entry.id   AF-A0A2E7ZSP9-F1
#
_cell.length_a   1.000
_cell.length_b   1.000
_cell.length_c   1.000
_cell.angle_alpha   90.00
_cell.angle_beta   90.00
_cell.angle_gamma   90.00
#
_symmetry.space_group_name_H-M   'P 1'
#
loop_
_entity.id
_entity.type
_entity.pdbx_description
1 polymer ?
#
loop_
_entity_poly.entity_id
_entity_poly.type
_entity_poly.pdbx_seq_one_letter_code
_entity_poly.pdbx_strand_id
1 'polypeptide(L)'
;KMVPVLLILVAAMSMRLVCEHAGTPNYLAELISDVHTMWVPLASFLVSALVAFMTGSSWATMGIMLPIVVPLAAVDMGPQGVWLLASAAAVLDGAIFGDHCSPISDTTVMSSAAAGCPHDEHVVTQLPYAVTVMVAAAGFGYVGVSLGWWGALTALALASVSLWLFLMLMGRPSVVQQTR
;
A
#
# COMPACT_ATOMS: atom_id res chain seq x y z
N LYS A 1 -21.72 -20.62 1.35
CA LYS A 1 -20.35 -20.07 1.47
C LYS A 1 -20.16 -18.72 0.76
N MET A 2 -20.98 -18.34 -0.24
CA MET A 2 -20.85 -17.05 -0.95
C MET A 2 -21.69 -15.89 -0.40
N VAL A 3 -22.71 -16.14 0.42
CA VAL A 3 -23.56 -15.07 1.00
C VAL A 3 -22.76 -14.09 1.88
N PRO A 4 -21.85 -14.53 2.78
CA PRO A 4 -21.03 -13.61 3.55
C PRO A 4 -20.11 -12.73 2.68
N VAL A 5 -19.57 -13.32 1.61
CA VAL A 5 -18.73 -12.63 0.62
C VAL A 5 -19.50 -11.49 -0.05
N LEU A 6 -20.73 -11.74 -0.52
CA LEU A 6 -21.56 -10.71 -1.14
C LEU A 6 -21.92 -9.57 -0.16
N LEU A 7 -22.18 -9.89 1.12
CA LEU A 7 -22.47 -8.88 2.13
C LEU A 7 -21.26 -7.98 2.41
N ILE A 8 -20.05 -8.54 2.45
CA ILE A 8 -18.80 -7.77 2.62
C ILE A 8 -18.61 -6.81 1.44
N LEU A 9 -18.80 -7.27 0.20
CA LEU A 9 -18.64 -6.44 -1.00
C LEU A 9 -19.62 -5.24 -1.01
N VAL A 10 -20.90 -5.47 -0.69
CA VAL A 10 -21.90 -4.39 -0.64
C VAL A 10 -21.59 -3.40 0.49
N ALA A 11 -21.15 -3.90 1.65
CA ALA A 11 -20.73 -3.05 2.77
C ALA A 11 -19.49 -2.21 2.42
N ALA A 12 -18.51 -2.80 1.73
CA ALA A 12 -17.29 -2.14 1.28
C ALA A 12 -17.60 -0.97 0.33
N MET A 13 -18.43 -1.21 -0.69
CA MET A 13 -18.86 -0.16 -1.62
C MET A 13 -19.61 0.98 -0.92
N SER A 14 -20.43 0.65 0.08
CA SER A 14 -21.15 1.65 0.87
C SER A 14 -20.19 2.50 1.71
N MET A 15 -19.21 1.87 2.37
CA MET A 15 -18.21 2.56 3.19
C MET A 15 -17.33 3.48 2.34
N ARG A 16 -16.93 3.03 1.14
CA ARG A 16 -16.20 3.85 0.17
C ARG A 16 -16.96 5.14 -0.17
N LEU A 17 -18.25 5.06 -0.49
CA LEU A 17 -19.07 6.23 -0.83
C LEU A 17 -19.21 7.21 0.35
N VAL A 18 -19.26 6.70 1.58
CA VAL A 18 -19.28 7.52 2.80
C VAL A 18 -17.94 8.25 2.97
N CYS A 19 -16.81 7.57 2.79
CA CYS A 19 -15.48 8.20 2.85
C CYS A 19 -15.30 9.28 1.77
N GLU A 20 -15.79 9.04 0.56
CA GLU A 20 -15.76 10.03 -0.53
C GLU A 20 -16.63 11.25 -0.18
N HIS A 21 -17.86 11.06 0.31
CA HIS A 21 -18.75 12.16 0.71
C HIS A 21 -18.26 12.95 1.93
N ALA A 22 -17.58 12.28 2.87
CA ALA A 22 -17.02 12.92 4.06
C ALA A 22 -15.79 13.80 3.74
N GLY A 23 -15.23 13.72 2.53
CA GLY A 23 -14.03 14.46 2.16
C GLY A 23 -12.76 13.97 2.86
N THR A 24 -12.79 12.79 3.49
CA THR A 24 -11.65 12.20 4.22
C THR A 24 -10.36 12.19 3.39
N PRO A 25 -10.37 11.84 2.10
CA PRO A 25 -9.16 11.85 1.29
C PRO A 25 -8.56 13.25 1.08
N ASN A 26 -9.41 14.28 0.90
CA ASN A 26 -8.95 15.66 0.71
C ASN A 26 -8.33 16.21 2.00
N TYR A 27 -8.96 15.92 3.15
CA TYR A 27 -8.42 16.28 4.46
C TYR A 27 -7.04 15.64 4.71
N LEU A 28 -6.89 14.35 4.37
CA LEU A 28 -5.60 13.66 4.49
C LEU A 28 -4.55 14.22 3.53
N ALA A 29 -4.94 14.77 2.40
CA ALA A 29 -4.02 15.39 1.46
C ALA A 29 -3.59 16.81 1.87
N GLU A 30 -4.50 17.60 2.47
CA GLU A 30 -4.17 18.85 3.16
C GLU A 30 -3.18 18.61 4.31
N LEU A 31 -3.28 17.47 5.00
CA LEU A 31 -2.30 17.09 6.03
C LEU A 31 -0.87 16.92 5.46
N ILE A 32 -0.74 16.54 4.18
CA ILE A 32 0.56 16.34 3.52
C ILE A 32 1.10 17.65 2.93
N SER A 33 0.28 18.68 2.71
CA SER A 33 0.71 19.90 2.02
C SER A 33 1.72 20.74 2.79
N ASP A 34 1.75 20.62 4.12
CA ASP A 34 2.70 21.35 4.98
C ASP A 34 4.03 20.62 5.17
N VAL A 35 4.17 19.41 4.62
CA VAL A 35 5.37 18.59 4.78
C VAL A 35 6.42 19.02 3.76
N HIS A 36 7.68 19.13 4.19
CA HIS A 36 8.79 19.41 3.28
C HIS A 36 8.81 18.41 2.12
N THR A 37 9.00 18.90 0.88
CA THR A 37 8.78 18.12 -0.36
C THR A 37 9.54 16.79 -0.42
N MET A 38 10.74 16.77 0.17
CA MET A 38 11.55 15.56 0.41
C MET A 38 10.79 14.39 1.07
N TRP A 39 9.84 14.67 1.96
CA TRP A 39 9.06 13.68 2.71
C TRP A 39 7.70 13.38 2.07
N VAL A 40 7.30 14.13 1.04
CA VAL A 40 6.03 13.90 0.32
C VAL A 40 5.93 12.47 -0.23
N PRO A 41 6.98 11.83 -0.79
CA PRO A 41 6.91 10.41 -1.16
C PRO A 41 6.49 9.49 -0.01
N LEU A 42 7.17 9.60 1.15
CA LEU A 42 6.86 8.74 2.29
C LEU A 42 5.47 9.03 2.87
N ALA A 43 5.11 10.30 3.01
CA ALA A 43 3.81 10.71 3.51
C ALA A 43 2.68 10.21 2.60
N SER A 44 2.84 10.38 1.28
CA SER A 44 1.87 9.92 0.28
C SER A 44 1.75 8.40 0.29
N PHE A 45 2.85 7.66 0.44
CA PHE A 45 2.82 6.21 0.57
C PHE A 45 1.97 5.75 1.76
N LEU A 46 2.22 6.31 2.94
CA LEU A 46 1.52 5.94 4.17
C LEU A 46 0.05 6.35 4.15
N VAL A 47 -0.26 7.54 3.63
CA VAL A 47 -1.64 8.01 3.53
C VAL A 47 -2.40 7.21 2.48
N SER A 48 -1.83 6.96 1.29
CA SER A 48 -2.47 6.10 0.29
C SER A 48 -2.66 4.67 0.80
N ALA A 49 -1.70 4.12 1.54
CA ALA A 49 -1.85 2.84 2.23
C ALA A 49 -3.04 2.82 3.18
N LEU A 50 -3.17 3.83 4.04
CA LEU A 50 -4.28 3.92 4.98
C LEU A 50 -5.62 4.10 4.28
N VAL A 51 -5.70 4.99 3.29
CA VAL A 51 -6.94 5.24 2.52
C VAL A 51 -7.38 3.99 1.78
N ALA A 52 -6.46 3.30 1.08
CA ALA A 52 -6.79 2.07 0.37
C ALA A 52 -7.18 0.94 1.32
N PHE A 53 -6.53 0.85 2.49
CA PHE A 53 -6.90 -0.13 3.51
C PHE A 53 -8.33 0.10 4.03
N MET A 54 -8.68 1.36 4.32
CA MET A 54 -10.00 1.74 4.84
C MET A 54 -11.11 1.70 3.78
N THR A 55 -10.79 1.93 2.51
CA THR A 55 -11.76 1.93 1.41
C THR A 55 -11.85 0.59 0.68
N GLY A 56 -10.85 -0.28 0.84
CA GLY A 56 -10.75 -1.55 0.13
C GLY A 56 -10.57 -1.38 -1.38
N SER A 57 -10.00 -0.27 -1.84
CA SER A 57 -9.86 0.01 -3.28
C SER A 57 -8.58 0.77 -3.63
N SER A 58 -7.75 0.13 -4.45
CA SER A 58 -6.55 0.74 -5.04
C SER A 58 -6.90 1.85 -6.04
N TRP A 59 -7.76 1.57 -7.01
CA TRP A 59 -8.13 2.53 -8.07
C TRP A 59 -8.79 3.80 -7.55
N ALA A 60 -9.68 3.68 -6.56
CA ALA A 60 -10.30 4.86 -5.94
C ALA A 60 -9.24 5.73 -5.25
N THR A 61 -8.34 5.09 -4.49
CA THR A 61 -7.24 5.77 -3.81
C THR A 61 -6.31 6.48 -4.79
N MET A 62 -5.90 5.81 -5.88
CA MET A 62 -5.06 6.42 -6.92
C MET A 62 -5.75 7.61 -7.59
N GLY A 63 -7.04 7.47 -7.91
CA GLY A 63 -7.83 8.52 -8.55
C GLY A 63 -7.97 9.78 -7.69
N ILE A 64 -7.96 9.63 -6.36
CA ILE A 64 -8.06 10.76 -5.43
C ILE A 64 -6.68 11.33 -5.09
N MET A 65 -5.70 10.47 -4.84
CA MET A 65 -4.39 10.90 -4.33
C MET A 65 -3.49 11.46 -5.44
N LEU A 66 -3.47 10.89 -6.65
CA LEU A 66 -2.58 11.37 -7.72
C LEU A 66 -2.82 12.84 -8.12
N PRO A 67 -4.07 13.30 -8.32
CA PRO A 67 -4.32 14.71 -8.65
C PRO A 67 -3.89 15.70 -7.57
N ILE A 68 -3.68 15.25 -6.33
CA ILE A 68 -3.25 16.11 -5.22
C ILE A 68 -1.74 16.03 -5.01
N VAL A 69 -1.21 14.81 -4.95
CA VAL A 69 0.20 14.55 -4.67
C VAL A 69 1.11 14.97 -5.83
N VAL A 70 0.70 14.76 -7.08
CA VAL A 70 1.54 15.10 -8.24
C VAL A 70 1.80 16.62 -8.32
N PRO A 71 0.79 17.51 -8.24
CA PRO A 71 1.04 18.94 -8.18
C PRO A 71 1.84 19.37 -6.95
N LEU A 72 1.58 18.76 -5.78
CA LEU A 72 2.32 19.05 -4.55
C LEU A 72 3.81 18.75 -4.69
N ALA A 73 4.14 17.57 -5.23
CA ALA A 73 5.53 17.17 -5.46
C ALA A 73 6.18 17.90 -6.66
N ALA A 74 5.39 18.52 -7.54
CA ALA A 74 5.90 19.32 -8.65
C ALA A 74 6.39 20.72 -8.23
N VAL A 75 6.03 21.19 -7.02
CA VAL A 75 6.53 22.47 -6.46
C VAL A 75 8.05 22.45 -6.29
N ASP A 76 8.59 21.33 -5.83
CA ASP A 76 10.02 21.05 -5.80
C ASP A 76 10.24 19.58 -6.17
N MET A 77 10.69 19.34 -7.40
CA MET A 77 10.87 17.99 -7.90
C MET A 77 12.10 17.28 -7.28
N GLY A 78 12.89 18.00 -6.49
CA GLY A 78 14.15 17.50 -5.94
C GLY A 78 15.23 17.27 -6.99
N PRO A 79 16.38 16.71 -6.58
CA PRO A 79 17.47 16.40 -7.50
C PRO A 79 16.99 15.45 -8.61
N GLN A 80 17.20 15.85 -9.87
CA GLN A 80 16.89 15.03 -11.05
C GLN A 80 15.40 14.61 -11.16
N GLY A 81 14.49 15.31 -10.49
CA GLY A 81 13.06 15.00 -10.50
C GLY A 81 12.67 13.79 -9.63
N VAL A 82 13.57 13.34 -8.74
CA VAL A 82 13.39 12.10 -7.99
C VAL A 82 12.21 12.17 -7.02
N TRP A 83 11.92 13.33 -6.40
CA TRP A 83 10.83 13.44 -5.44
C TRP A 83 9.47 13.35 -6.14
N LEU A 84 9.31 13.98 -7.30
CA LEU A 84 8.08 13.87 -8.09
C LEU A 84 7.77 12.42 -8.50
N LEU A 85 8.77 11.73 -9.08
CA LEU A 85 8.61 10.34 -9.51
C LEU A 85 8.37 9.40 -8.31
N ALA A 86 9.10 9.60 -7.21
CA ALA A 86 8.92 8.82 -6.00
C ALA A 86 7.56 9.06 -5.35
N SER A 87 7.02 10.28 -5.39
CA SER A 87 5.69 10.60 -4.88
C SER A 87 4.58 9.96 -5.70
N ALA A 88 4.69 9.95 -7.03
CA ALA A 88 3.73 9.26 -7.89
C ALA A 88 3.78 7.73 -7.65
N ALA A 89 4.98 7.15 -7.59
CA ALA A 89 5.17 5.73 -7.29
C ALA A 89 4.63 5.38 -5.89
N ALA A 90 4.90 6.22 -4.89
CA ALA A 90 4.41 6.06 -3.52
C ALA A 90 2.88 5.96 -3.43
N VAL A 91 2.15 6.78 -4.18
CA VAL A 91 0.69 6.69 -4.22
C VAL A 91 0.24 5.34 -4.79
N LEU A 92 0.87 4.88 -5.86
CA LEU A 92 0.53 3.59 -6.49
C LEU A 92 0.82 2.42 -5.54
N ASP A 93 2.01 2.39 -4.97
CA ASP A 93 2.46 1.32 -4.08
C ASP A 93 1.65 1.29 -2.78
N GLY A 94 1.37 2.46 -2.19
CA GLY A 94 0.53 2.58 -1.00
C GLY A 94 -0.89 2.09 -1.29
N ALA A 95 -1.47 2.52 -2.41
CA ALA A 95 -2.80 2.08 -2.82
C ALA A 95 -2.88 0.55 -3.03
N ILE A 96 -1.86 -0.06 -3.64
CA ILE A 96 -1.78 -1.52 -3.83
C ILE A 96 -1.63 -2.24 -2.48
N PHE A 97 -0.75 -1.76 -1.61
CA PHE A 97 -0.56 -2.35 -0.28
C PHE A 97 -1.86 -2.34 0.53
N GLY A 98 -2.54 -1.20 0.61
CA GLY A 98 -3.76 -1.07 1.40
C GLY A 98 -4.88 -1.96 0.88
N ASP A 99 -5.05 -2.01 -0.45
CA ASP A 99 -6.03 -2.86 -1.12
C ASP A 99 -5.75 -4.36 -0.86
N HIS A 100 -4.51 -4.80 -1.01
CA HIS A 100 -4.10 -6.21 -0.85
C HIS A 100 -4.41 -6.79 0.53
N CYS A 101 -4.22 -5.99 1.59
CA CYS A 101 -4.39 -6.44 2.96
C CYS A 101 -5.71 -6.00 3.62
N SER A 102 -6.58 -5.28 2.90
CA SER A 102 -7.85 -4.82 3.43
C SER A 102 -8.86 -5.98 3.61
N PRO A 103 -9.47 -6.15 4.79
CA PRO A 103 -10.53 -7.16 5.00
C PRO A 103 -11.81 -6.89 4.21
N ILE A 104 -11.94 -5.71 3.61
CA ILE A 104 -13.14 -5.32 2.87
C ILE A 104 -12.87 -5.18 1.37
N SER A 105 -11.63 -5.37 0.91
CA SER A 105 -11.29 -5.25 -0.50
C SER A 105 -11.91 -6.37 -1.35
N ASP A 106 -12.45 -5.98 -2.50
CA ASP A 106 -12.93 -6.91 -3.53
C ASP A 106 -11.82 -7.89 -3.96
N THR A 107 -10.58 -7.42 -4.04
CA THR A 107 -9.43 -8.25 -4.44
C THR A 107 -9.07 -9.27 -3.37
N THR A 108 -9.08 -8.89 -2.10
CA THR A 108 -8.82 -9.78 -0.96
C THR A 108 -9.95 -10.81 -0.80
N VAL A 109 -11.20 -10.38 -0.97
CA VAL A 109 -12.37 -11.25 -0.94
C VAL A 109 -12.32 -12.27 -2.08
N MET A 110 -12.08 -11.84 -3.32
CA MET A 110 -11.93 -12.74 -4.46
C MET A 110 -10.73 -13.69 -4.31
N SER A 111 -9.60 -13.21 -3.78
CA SER A 111 -8.41 -14.03 -3.54
C SER A 111 -8.66 -15.12 -2.49
N SER A 112 -9.34 -14.79 -1.39
CA SER A 112 -9.72 -15.78 -0.37
C SER A 112 -10.67 -16.85 -0.92
N ALA A 113 -11.65 -16.44 -1.73
CA ALA A 113 -12.58 -17.35 -2.39
C ALA A 113 -11.88 -18.27 -3.41
N ALA A 114 -10.96 -17.73 -4.22
CA ALA A 114 -10.18 -18.50 -5.18
C ALA A 114 -9.21 -19.49 -4.50
N ALA A 115 -8.64 -19.11 -3.35
CA ALA A 115 -7.80 -19.97 -2.53
C ALA A 115 -8.60 -21.03 -1.74
N GLY A 116 -9.94 -20.93 -1.70
CA GLY A 116 -10.80 -21.87 -0.99
C GLY A 116 -10.66 -21.84 0.54
N CYS A 117 -10.13 -20.75 1.09
CA CYS A 117 -9.86 -20.59 2.52
C CYS A 117 -10.85 -19.60 3.17
N PRO A 118 -11.04 -19.66 4.50
CA PRO A 118 -11.78 -18.64 5.23
C PRO A 118 -11.16 -17.25 5.02
N HIS A 119 -12.02 -16.24 4.83
CA HIS A 119 -11.59 -14.90 4.48
C HIS A 119 -10.73 -14.24 5.58
N ASP A 120 -11.12 -14.44 6.84
CA ASP A 120 -10.38 -14.01 8.02
C ASP A 120 -8.99 -14.63 8.09
N GLU A 121 -8.86 -15.94 7.83
CA GLU A 121 -7.57 -16.62 7.78
C GLU A 121 -6.69 -16.08 6.64
N HIS A 122 -7.28 -15.80 5.48
CA HIS A 122 -6.57 -15.19 4.36
C HIS A 122 -5.97 -13.83 4.76
N VAL A 123 -6.79 -12.92 5.30
CA VAL A 123 -6.36 -11.58 5.71
C VAL A 123 -5.25 -11.65 6.76
N VAL A 124 -5.46 -12.45 7.82
CA VAL A 124 -4.50 -12.57 8.93
C VAL A 124 -3.16 -13.14 8.47
N THR A 125 -3.17 -14.06 7.50
CA THR A 125 -1.93 -14.62 6.96
C THR A 125 -1.23 -13.69 5.98
N GLN A 126 -1.95 -12.87 5.21
CA GLN A 126 -1.36 -11.93 4.26
C GLN A 126 -0.75 -10.68 4.91
N LEU A 127 -1.38 -10.16 5.98
CA LEU A 127 -1.00 -8.90 6.61
C LEU A 127 0.49 -8.84 7.06
N PRO A 128 1.07 -9.87 7.69
CA PRO A 128 2.49 -9.85 8.08
C PRO A 128 3.45 -9.74 6.89
N TYR A 129 3.15 -10.41 5.77
CA TYR A 129 3.97 -10.31 4.56
C TYR A 129 3.86 -8.93 3.93
N ALA A 130 2.63 -8.41 3.81
CA ALA A 130 2.38 -7.08 3.27
C ALA A 130 3.11 -6.00 4.09
N VAL A 131 3.03 -6.05 5.43
CA VAL A 131 3.69 -5.09 6.32
C VAL A 131 5.21 -5.18 6.22
N THR A 132 5.77 -6.38 6.07
CA THR A 132 7.22 -6.56 5.89
C THR A 132 7.72 -5.87 4.61
N VAL A 133 7.00 -6.04 3.51
CA VAL A 133 7.30 -5.37 2.22
C VAL A 133 7.11 -3.87 2.34
N MET A 134 6.05 -3.41 3.00
CA MET A 134 5.79 -1.99 3.26
C MET A 134 6.93 -1.32 4.03
N VAL A 135 7.46 -1.97 5.07
CA VAL A 135 8.58 -1.44 5.87
C VAL A 135 9.86 -1.38 5.03
N ALA A 136 10.14 -2.40 4.23
CA ALA A 136 11.29 -2.39 3.33
C ALA A 136 11.19 -1.29 2.27
N ALA A 137 10.01 -1.10 1.66
CA ALA A 137 9.75 -0.04 0.69
C ALA A 137 9.84 1.35 1.31
N ALA A 138 9.30 1.54 2.52
CA ALA A 138 9.39 2.81 3.25
C ALA A 138 10.84 3.18 3.57
N GLY A 139 11.62 2.25 4.11
CA GLY A 139 13.00 2.50 4.52
C GLY A 139 13.98 2.61 3.35
N PHE A 140 14.07 1.58 2.51
CA PHE A 140 15.03 1.55 1.41
C PHE A 140 14.58 2.36 0.20
N GLY A 141 13.28 2.32 -0.12
CA GLY A 141 12.68 3.09 -1.20
C GLY A 141 12.57 4.55 -0.82
N TYR A 142 11.48 4.96 -0.19
CA TYR A 142 11.14 6.37 -0.07
C TYR A 142 12.12 7.15 0.83
N VAL A 143 12.45 6.67 2.02
CA VAL A 143 13.40 7.37 2.92
C VAL A 143 14.79 7.43 2.28
N GLY A 144 15.35 6.28 1.88
CA GLY A 144 16.70 6.20 1.34
C GLY A 144 16.91 6.96 0.03
N VAL A 145 15.93 6.88 -0.89
CA VAL A 145 15.97 7.61 -2.16
C VAL A 145 15.75 9.11 -1.93
N SER A 146 14.80 9.51 -1.08
CA SER A 146 14.57 10.94 -0.79
C SER A 146 15.78 11.61 -0.15
N LEU A 147 16.47 10.93 0.76
CA LEU A 147 17.71 11.38 1.42
C LEU A 147 18.94 11.36 0.50
N GLY A 148 18.83 10.80 -0.71
CA GLY A 148 19.92 10.70 -1.66
C GLY A 148 21.03 9.74 -1.24
N TRP A 149 20.75 8.80 -0.32
CA TRP A 149 21.71 7.77 0.08
C TRP A 149 22.05 6.83 -1.07
N TRP A 150 21.08 6.60 -1.97
CA TRP A 150 21.22 5.73 -3.12
C TRP A 150 20.13 6.03 -4.16
N GLY A 151 20.34 5.60 -5.41
CA GLY A 151 19.33 5.71 -6.47
C GLY A 151 18.23 4.66 -6.38
N ALA A 152 17.21 4.77 -7.24
CA ALA A 152 16.04 3.87 -7.26
C ALA A 152 16.41 2.39 -7.51
N LEU A 153 17.35 2.11 -8.41
CA LEU A 153 17.76 0.73 -8.71
C LEU A 153 18.51 0.08 -7.53
N THR A 154 19.36 0.85 -6.86
CA THR A 154 20.06 0.40 -5.67
C THR A 154 19.12 0.24 -4.48
N ALA A 155 18.11 1.12 -4.34
CA ALA A 155 17.03 0.94 -3.36
C ALA A 155 16.29 -0.39 -3.58
N LEU A 156 15.92 -0.69 -4.83
CA LEU A 156 15.24 -1.94 -5.18
C LEU A 156 16.10 -3.17 -4.85
N ALA A 157 17.39 -3.13 -5.17
CA ALA A 157 18.32 -4.21 -4.84
C ALA A 157 18.44 -4.39 -3.32
N LEU A 158 18.62 -3.31 -2.56
CA LEU A 158 18.72 -3.35 -1.09
C LEU A 158 17.42 -3.87 -0.46
N ALA A 159 16.27 -3.39 -0.90
CA ALA A 159 14.97 -3.88 -0.45
C ALA A 159 14.83 -5.38 -0.73
N SER A 160 15.14 -5.83 -1.94
CA SER A 160 15.05 -7.25 -2.33
C SER A 160 15.99 -8.14 -1.50
N VAL A 161 17.23 -7.72 -1.29
CA VAL A 161 18.19 -8.43 -0.44
C VAL A 161 17.73 -8.46 1.00
N SER A 162 17.19 -7.35 1.53
CA SER A 162 16.66 -7.29 2.90
C SER A 162 15.49 -8.25 3.11
N LEU A 163 14.56 -8.34 2.14
CA LEU A 163 13.43 -9.26 2.18
C LEU A 163 13.89 -10.71 2.06
N TRP A 164 14.85 -10.99 1.17
CA TRP A 164 15.45 -12.32 1.05
C TRP A 164 16.12 -12.76 2.36
N LEU A 165 16.92 -11.89 2.98
CA LEU A 165 17.55 -12.15 4.28
C LEU A 165 16.51 -12.36 5.38
N PHE A 166 15.47 -11.54 5.44
CA PHE A 166 14.36 -11.68 6.37
C PHE A 166 13.70 -13.05 6.24
N LEU A 167 13.42 -13.49 5.01
CA LEU A 167 12.86 -14.81 4.73
C LEU A 167 13.82 -15.94 5.08
N MET A 168 15.13 -15.79 4.89
CA MET A 168 16.10 -16.83 5.29
C MET A 168 16.24 -16.96 6.81
N LEU A 169 16.13 -15.86 7.55
CA LEU A 169 16.30 -15.83 9.00
C LEU A 169 15.03 -16.24 9.77
N MET A 170 13.85 -15.89 9.25
CA MET A 170 12.57 -16.13 9.94
C MET A 170 11.62 -17.06 9.19
N GLY A 171 11.91 -17.36 7.93
CA GLY A 171 11.13 -18.30 7.14
C GLY A 171 11.17 -19.68 7.75
N ARG A 172 9.98 -20.22 8.04
CA ARG A 172 9.83 -21.62 8.42
C ARG A 172 9.69 -22.45 7.14
N PRO A 173 10.27 -23.67 7.08
CA PRO A 173 10.01 -24.57 5.96
C PRO A 173 8.51 -24.81 5.86
N SER A 174 7.98 -24.74 4.65
CA SER A 174 6.59 -25.08 4.39
C SER A 174 6.39 -26.55 4.74
N VAL A 175 5.66 -26.80 5.83
CA VAL A 175 5.18 -28.15 6.14
C VAL A 175 4.12 -28.45 5.08
N VAL A 176 4.55 -29.02 3.95
CA VAL A 176 3.64 -29.63 2.99
C VAL A 176 3.01 -30.80 3.73
N GLN A 177 1.85 -30.59 4.34
CA GLN A 177 1.00 -31.69 4.77
C GLN A 177 0.70 -32.50 3.52
N GLN A 178 1.38 -33.63 3.37
CA GLN A 178 1.00 -34.69 2.46
C GLN A 178 -0.37 -35.20 2.93
N THR A 179 -1.44 -34.54 2.52
CA THR A 179 -2.79 -35.07 2.63
C THR A 179 -2.88 -36.28 1.71
N ARG A 180 -2.93 -37.47 2.32
CA ARG A 180 -3.40 -38.72 1.70
C ARG A 180 -4.85 -38.60 1.29
#